data_AF-A0A6C0QR19-F1
#
_entry.id   AF-A0A6C0QR19-F1
#
_cell.length_a   1.000
_cell.length_b   1.000
_cell.length_c   1.000
_cell.angle_alpha   90.00
_cell.angle_beta   90.00
_cell.angle_gamma   90.00
#
_symmetry.space_group_name_H-M   'P 1'
#
loop_
_entity.id
_entity.type
_entity.pdbx_description
1 polymer ?
#
loop_
_entity_poly.entity_id
_entity_poly.type
_entity_poly.pdbx_seq_one_letter_code
_entity_poly.pdbx_strand_id
1 'polypeptide(L)'
;MAFHFIALEGVGDRRIAWHYASEGKLDKETLKAFMAKTKGMTGGIHKIQTDSTSWQSVVDRDSYFDDVLVTRDADEFIRKCRLLDRLRYLQRWVDDMSGFTGFYIQRDLADAKREIREIEKELYHRGGVIRKEDGNHDV
;
A
#
# COMPACT_ATOMS: atom_id res chain seq x y z
N MET A 1 24.07 -9.81 4.14
CA MET A 1 23.53 -8.43 4.17
C MET A 1 22.54 -8.26 3.04
N ALA A 2 21.31 -7.89 3.38
CA ALA A 2 20.21 -7.74 2.45
C ALA A 2 19.87 -6.26 2.25
N PHE A 3 19.42 -5.94 1.03
CA PHE A 3 18.95 -4.62 0.66
C PHE A 3 17.46 -4.70 0.37
N HIS A 4 16.72 -3.74 0.89
CA HIS A 4 15.27 -3.62 0.76
C HIS A 4 14.97 -2.32 0.03
N PHE A 5 14.12 -2.40 -0.97
CA PHE A 5 13.47 -1.28 -1.62
C PHE A 5 11.99 -1.35 -1.28
N ILE A 6 11.49 -0.27 -0.69
CA ILE A 6 10.13 -0.21 -0.19
C ILE A 6 9.48 1.03 -0.79
N ALA A 7 8.45 0.83 -1.60
CA ALA A 7 7.60 1.93 -2.05
C ALA A 7 6.35 1.94 -1.19
N LEU A 8 6.03 3.10 -0.61
CA LEU A 8 4.89 3.30 0.28
C LEU A 8 3.83 4.17 -0.38
N GLU A 9 2.58 3.89 -0.07
CA GLU A 9 1.43 4.77 -0.31
C GLU A 9 0.43 4.62 0.83
N GLY A 10 -0.38 5.64 1.09
CA GLY A 10 -1.34 5.62 2.18
C GLY A 10 -2.31 6.78 2.22
N VAL A 11 -3.45 6.51 2.88
CA VAL A 11 -4.51 7.49 3.15
C VAL A 11 -4.90 7.37 4.61
N GLY A 12 -4.71 8.44 5.39
CA GLY A 12 -4.94 8.42 6.83
C GLY A 12 -3.95 7.50 7.57
N ASP A 13 -4.47 6.64 8.42
CA ASP A 13 -3.73 5.60 9.16
C ASP A 13 -3.35 4.40 8.29
N ARG A 14 -3.89 4.31 7.08
CA ARG A 14 -3.74 3.13 6.21
C ARG A 14 -2.55 3.26 5.29
N ARG A 15 -1.65 2.29 5.37
CA ARG A 15 -0.40 2.26 4.60
C ARG A 15 -0.21 0.92 3.91
N ILE A 16 0.14 0.96 2.64
CA ILE A 16 0.52 -0.20 1.84
C ILE A 16 1.97 -0.05 1.38
N ALA A 17 2.66 -1.17 1.21
CA ALA A 17 4.01 -1.21 0.68
C ALA A 17 4.14 -2.21 -0.47
N TRP A 18 4.90 -1.83 -1.49
CA TRP A 18 5.61 -2.78 -2.33
C TRP A 18 6.98 -3.04 -1.72
N HIS A 19 7.31 -4.31 -1.47
CA HIS A 19 8.58 -4.74 -0.91
C HIS A 19 9.35 -5.56 -1.93
N TYR A 20 10.51 -5.05 -2.33
CA TYR A 20 11.49 -5.76 -3.12
C TYR A 20 12.79 -5.86 -2.34
N ALA A 21 13.28 -7.08 -2.11
CA ALA A 21 14.54 -7.29 -1.40
C ALA A 21 15.45 -8.29 -2.12
N SER A 22 16.75 -8.10 -1.96
CA SER A 22 17.77 -8.99 -2.51
C SER A 22 19.03 -8.96 -1.66
N GLU A 23 19.75 -10.07 -1.61
CA GLU A 23 21.07 -10.14 -1.00
C GLU A 23 22.12 -9.48 -1.90
N GLY A 24 23.03 -8.72 -1.29
CA GLY A 24 24.17 -8.12 -1.98
C GLY A 24 23.84 -6.91 -2.85
N LYS A 25 22.89 -6.99 -3.80
CA LYS A 25 22.48 -5.83 -4.64
C LYS A 25 21.04 -5.94 -5.14
N LEU A 26 20.37 -4.80 -5.25
CA LEU A 26 19.06 -4.69 -5.89
C LEU A 26 19.19 -4.72 -7.41
N ASP A 27 18.30 -5.42 -8.10
CA ASP A 27 18.24 -5.39 -9.56
C ASP A 27 17.73 -4.03 -10.08
N LYS A 28 18.56 -3.37 -10.90
CA LYS A 28 18.26 -2.03 -11.40
C LYS A 28 17.13 -2.02 -12.42
N GLU A 29 17.02 -3.07 -13.24
CA GLU A 29 16.00 -3.12 -14.30
C GLU A 29 14.61 -3.32 -13.72
N THR A 30 14.47 -4.20 -12.71
CA THR A 30 13.25 -4.36 -11.92
C THR A 30 12.82 -3.03 -11.28
N LEU A 31 13.74 -2.32 -10.64
CA LEU A 31 13.43 -1.03 -10.03
C LEU A 31 13.04 0.02 -11.06
N LYS A 32 13.71 0.10 -12.20
CA LYS A 32 13.34 1.04 -13.28
C LYS A 32 11.95 0.73 -13.83
N ALA A 33 11.65 -0.55 -14.09
CA ALA A 33 10.35 -0.98 -14.59
C ALA A 33 9.24 -0.64 -13.60
N PHE A 34 9.46 -0.86 -12.30
CA PHE A 34 8.54 -0.45 -11.25
C PHE A 34 8.32 1.06 -11.23
N MET A 35 9.40 1.84 -11.16
CA MET A 35 9.35 3.30 -11.10
C MET A 35 8.66 3.93 -12.32
N ALA A 36 8.82 3.32 -13.51
CA ALA A 36 8.13 3.76 -14.71
C ALA A 36 6.61 3.58 -14.62
N LYS A 37 6.16 2.47 -14.02
CA LYS A 37 4.72 2.17 -13.82
C LYS A 37 4.08 2.98 -12.70
N THR A 38 4.86 3.38 -11.68
CA THR A 38 4.34 3.98 -10.44
C THR A 38 4.61 5.48 -10.34
N LYS A 39 5.03 6.12 -11.43
CA LYS A 39 5.36 7.53 -11.47
C LYS A 39 4.18 8.39 -10.99
N GLY A 40 4.37 9.07 -9.85
CA GLY A 40 3.36 9.95 -9.25
C GLY A 40 2.32 9.23 -8.38
N MET A 41 2.45 7.92 -8.14
CA MET A 41 1.51 7.10 -7.35
C MET A 41 2.00 6.78 -5.94
N THR A 42 3.27 7.05 -5.61
CA THR A 42 3.90 6.65 -4.34
C THR A 42 4.16 7.86 -3.46
N GLY A 43 3.70 7.80 -2.21
CA GLY A 43 3.94 8.81 -1.17
C GLY A 43 5.35 8.76 -0.58
N GLY A 44 6.10 7.66 -0.74
CA GLY A 44 7.48 7.57 -0.27
C GLY A 44 8.24 6.36 -0.79
N ILE A 45 9.57 6.47 -0.84
CA ILE A 45 10.47 5.37 -1.21
C ILE A 45 11.56 5.26 -0.14
N HIS A 46 11.73 4.07 0.42
CA HIS A 46 12.73 3.76 1.42
C HIS A 46 13.71 2.72 0.90
N LYS A 47 14.98 2.89 1.26
CA LYS A 47 16.03 1.88 1.08
C LYS A 47 16.58 1.53 2.44
N ILE A 48 16.49 0.26 2.80
CA ILE A 48 16.88 -0.24 4.12
C ILE A 48 17.84 -1.40 3.94
N GLN A 49 18.86 -1.47 4.79
CA GLN A 49 19.77 -2.62 4.87
C GLN A 49 19.44 -3.42 6.11
N THR A 50 19.40 -4.74 6.01
CA THR A 50 19.19 -5.62 7.16
C THR A 50 20.00 -6.89 7.00
N ASP A 51 19.87 -7.81 7.96
CA ASP A 51 20.59 -9.07 7.96
C ASP A 51 19.94 -10.12 7.06
N SER A 52 18.65 -9.98 6.69
CA SER A 52 17.91 -10.93 5.86
C SER A 52 16.92 -10.25 4.92
N THR A 53 16.48 -10.91 3.84
CA THR A 53 15.51 -10.34 2.88
C THR A 53 14.06 -10.30 3.37
N SER A 54 13.80 -10.74 4.61
CA SER A 54 12.46 -10.81 5.18
C SER A 54 11.83 -9.42 5.42
N TRP A 55 10.50 -9.35 5.52
CA TRP A 55 9.86 -8.11 5.97
C TRP A 55 10.08 -7.89 7.47
N GLN A 56 10.12 -8.96 8.26
CA GLN A 56 10.32 -8.86 9.70
C GLN A 56 11.64 -8.18 10.05
N SER A 57 12.72 -8.44 9.32
CA SER A 57 14.01 -7.74 9.53
C SER A 57 13.93 -6.24 9.27
N VAL A 58 13.00 -5.76 8.43
CA VAL A 58 12.70 -4.33 8.26
C VAL A 58 11.98 -3.79 9.48
N VAL A 59 10.95 -4.50 9.96
CA VAL A 59 10.16 -4.11 11.14
C VAL A 59 11.01 -4.10 12.41
N ASP A 60 11.87 -5.10 12.60
CA ASP A 60 12.78 -5.20 13.75
C ASP A 60 13.78 -4.04 13.74
N ARG A 61 14.17 -3.56 12.56
CA ARG A 61 15.06 -2.42 12.39
C ARG A 61 14.34 -1.08 12.57
N ASP A 62 13.09 -0.98 12.15
CA ASP A 62 12.28 0.24 12.24
C ASP A 62 10.80 -0.12 12.41
N SER A 63 10.28 0.11 13.63
CA SER A 63 8.90 -0.19 14.00
C SER A 63 7.86 0.65 13.23
N TYR A 64 8.27 1.70 12.51
CA TYR A 64 7.39 2.45 11.61
C TYR A 64 6.65 1.56 10.60
N PHE A 65 7.23 0.40 10.26
CA PHE A 65 6.72 -0.53 9.26
C PHE A 65 5.80 -1.65 9.80
N ASP A 66 5.57 -1.73 11.12
CA ASP A 66 4.85 -2.88 11.74
C ASP A 66 3.38 -3.01 11.29
N ASP A 67 2.73 -1.90 10.97
CA ASP A 67 1.32 -1.83 10.56
C ASP A 67 1.13 -1.62 9.04
N VAL A 68 2.20 -1.77 8.25
CA VAL A 68 2.16 -1.58 6.81
C VAL A 68 1.74 -2.89 6.12
N LEU A 69 0.72 -2.80 5.26
CA LEU A 69 0.31 -3.95 4.44
C LEU A 69 1.24 -4.12 3.26
N VAL A 70 2.08 -5.15 3.34
CA VAL A 70 3.13 -5.42 2.35
C VAL A 70 2.69 -6.42 1.28
N THR A 71 3.07 -6.15 0.03
CA THR A 71 3.01 -7.12 -1.08
C THR A 71 4.34 -7.12 -1.84
N ARG A 72 4.69 -8.27 -2.44
CA ARG A 72 5.81 -8.40 -3.39
C ARG A 72 5.35 -8.26 -4.84
N ASP A 73 4.05 -8.33 -5.10
CA ASP A 73 3.46 -8.14 -6.42
C ASP A 73 3.31 -6.64 -6.72
N ALA A 74 4.11 -6.16 -7.69
CA ALA A 74 4.09 -4.78 -8.13
C ALA A 74 2.74 -4.37 -8.74
N ASP A 75 2.09 -5.26 -9.50
CA ASP A 75 0.81 -4.96 -10.14
C ASP A 75 -0.33 -4.96 -9.09
N GLU A 76 -0.25 -5.80 -8.05
CA GLU A 76 -1.14 -5.71 -6.88
C GLU A 76 -0.97 -4.36 -6.16
N PHE A 77 0.27 -3.94 -5.89
CA PHE A 77 0.55 -2.63 -5.29
C PHE A 77 -0.04 -1.49 -6.13
N ILE A 78 0.20 -1.48 -7.44
CA ILE A 78 -0.33 -0.46 -8.36
C ILE A 78 -1.87 -0.43 -8.34
N ARG A 79 -2.53 -1.60 -8.34
CA ARG A 79 -3.98 -1.67 -8.21
C ARG A 79 -4.45 -1.03 -6.90
N LYS A 80 -3.82 -1.36 -5.77
CA LYS A 80 -4.15 -0.79 -4.46
C LYS A 80 -3.87 0.72 -4.36
N CYS A 81 -2.81 1.23 -4.98
CA CYS A 81 -2.57 2.68 -5.09
C CYS A 81 -3.74 3.40 -5.78
N ARG A 82 -4.28 2.85 -6.87
CA ARG A 82 -5.44 3.45 -7.56
C ARG A 82 -6.71 3.47 -6.69
N LEU A 83 -6.91 2.40 -5.91
CA LEU A 83 -7.98 2.34 -4.93
C LEU A 83 -7.81 3.39 -3.81
N LEU A 84 -6.58 3.59 -3.33
CA LEU A 84 -6.27 4.64 -2.35
C LEU A 84 -6.51 6.05 -2.92
N ASP A 85 -6.14 6.31 -4.19
CA ASP A 85 -6.44 7.59 -4.84
C ASP A 85 -7.95 7.85 -4.93
N ARG A 86 -8.73 6.81 -5.30
CA ARG A 86 -10.19 6.89 -5.35
C ARG A 86 -10.78 7.10 -3.96
N LEU A 87 -10.29 6.39 -2.95
CA LEU A 87 -10.70 6.55 -1.56
C LEU A 87 -10.45 7.99 -1.08
N ARG A 88 -9.25 8.54 -1.32
CA ARG A 88 -8.88 9.92 -0.97
C ARG A 88 -9.83 10.94 -1.60
N TYR A 89 -10.14 10.74 -2.89
CA TYR A 89 -11.09 11.59 -3.60
C TYR A 89 -12.50 11.53 -2.97
N LEU A 90 -13.01 10.32 -2.73
CA LEU A 90 -14.36 10.13 -2.18
C LEU A 90 -14.49 10.67 -0.76
N GLN A 91 -13.48 10.44 0.10
CA GLN A 91 -13.47 10.97 1.46
C GLN A 91 -13.55 12.50 1.45
N ARG A 92 -12.69 13.14 0.65
CA ARG A 92 -12.72 14.60 0.48
C ARG A 92 -14.07 15.10 -0.03
N TRP A 93 -14.63 14.43 -1.04
CA TRP A 93 -15.93 14.81 -1.59
C TRP A 93 -17.06 14.66 -0.57
N VAL A 94 -17.05 13.58 0.23
CA VAL A 94 -18.02 13.38 1.32
C VAL A 94 -17.88 14.49 2.37
N ASP A 95 -16.66 14.84 2.76
CA ASP A 95 -16.40 15.92 3.72
C ASP A 95 -16.92 17.26 3.20
N ASP A 96 -16.63 17.59 1.94
CA ASP A 96 -17.08 18.83 1.28
C ASP A 96 -18.63 18.87 1.17
N MET A 97 -19.29 17.74 0.94
CA MET A 97 -20.73 17.66 0.65
C MET A 97 -21.62 17.41 1.89
N SER A 98 -21.04 17.07 3.04
CA SER A 98 -21.81 16.67 4.23
C SER A 98 -22.71 17.79 4.80
N GLY A 99 -22.46 19.06 4.46
CA GLY A 99 -23.28 20.19 4.86
C GLY A 99 -24.52 20.47 3.99
N PHE A 100 -24.71 19.74 2.89
CA PHE A 100 -25.78 20.02 1.92
C PHE A 100 -26.97 19.06 2.07
N THR A 101 -28.19 19.59 2.08
CA THR A 101 -29.42 18.83 2.40
C THR A 101 -30.32 18.52 1.20
N GLY A 102 -29.92 18.91 -0.02
CA GLY A 102 -30.69 18.61 -1.24
C GLY A 102 -30.83 17.11 -1.49
N PHE A 103 -32.02 16.64 -1.91
CA PHE A 103 -32.32 15.22 -2.10
C PHE A 103 -31.31 14.49 -3.01
N TYR A 104 -30.94 15.09 -4.15
CA TYR A 104 -29.94 14.53 -5.06
C TYR A 104 -28.56 14.38 -4.40
N ILE A 105 -28.15 15.37 -3.61
CA ILE A 105 -26.88 15.36 -2.89
C ILE A 105 -26.88 14.26 -1.83
N GLN A 106 -28.00 14.06 -1.13
CA GLN A 106 -28.14 13.01 -0.12
C GLN A 106 -28.04 11.60 -0.72
N ARG A 107 -28.61 11.38 -1.91
CA ARG A 107 -28.47 10.10 -2.63
C ARG A 107 -27.02 9.86 -3.05
N ASP A 108 -26.39 10.85 -3.68
CA ASP A 108 -25.01 10.73 -4.15
C ASP A 108 -24.04 10.54 -2.96
N LEU A 109 -24.35 11.14 -1.80
CA LEU A 109 -23.62 10.94 -0.55
C LEU A 109 -23.72 9.49 -0.04
N ALA A 110 -24.90 8.89 -0.14
CA ALA A 110 -25.09 7.49 0.23
C ALA A 110 -24.32 6.54 -0.72
N ASP A 111 -24.28 6.85 -2.01
CA ASP A 111 -23.53 6.09 -3.02
C ASP A 111 -22.02 6.19 -2.78
N ALA A 112 -21.48 7.39 -2.54
CA ALA A 112 -20.06 7.57 -2.22
C ALA A 112 -19.67 6.83 -0.93
N LYS A 113 -20.50 6.91 0.13
CA LYS A 113 -20.27 6.16 1.38
C LYS A 113 -20.35 4.65 1.20
N ARG A 114 -21.09 4.15 0.20
CA ARG A 114 -21.14 2.73 -0.16
C ARG A 114 -19.87 2.33 -0.89
N GLU A 115 -19.44 3.13 -1.87
CA GLU A 115 -18.22 2.89 -2.63
C GLU A 115 -16.97 2.89 -1.72
N ILE A 116 -16.87 3.85 -0.78
CA ILE A 116 -15.82 3.87 0.25
C ILE A 116 -15.75 2.52 0.97
N ARG A 117 -16.89 2.00 1.43
CA ARG A 117 -16.93 0.72 2.16
C ARG A 117 -16.48 -0.47 1.31
N GLU A 118 -16.79 -0.49 0.02
CA GLU A 118 -16.33 -1.57 -0.88
C GLU A 118 -14.83 -1.46 -1.19
N ILE A 119 -14.32 -0.24 -1.42
CA ILE A 119 -12.88 0.00 -1.61
C ILE A 119 -12.11 -0.43 -0.36
N GLU A 120 -12.61 -0.09 0.83
CA GLU A 120 -12.03 -0.54 2.10
C GLU A 120 -12.02 -2.07 2.20
N LYS A 121 -13.13 -2.73 1.88
CA LYS A 121 -13.18 -4.21 1.87
C LYS A 121 -12.18 -4.81 0.89
N GLU A 122 -11.96 -4.20 -0.28
CA GLU A 122 -11.02 -4.70 -1.27
C GLU A 122 -9.56 -4.50 -0.84
N LEU A 123 -9.21 -3.30 -0.38
CA LEU A 123 -7.88 -3.00 0.15
C LEU A 123 -7.50 -3.94 1.31
N TYR A 124 -8.50 -4.37 2.10
CA TYR A 124 -8.31 -5.12 3.34
C TYR A 124 -8.91 -6.53 3.33
N HIS A 125 -9.32 -7.06 2.18
CA HIS A 125 -9.67 -8.48 2.08
C HIS A 125 -8.39 -9.27 2.35
N ARG A 126 -8.43 -10.14 3.36
CA ARG A 126 -7.32 -10.88 4.00
C ARG A 126 -6.59 -11.90 3.10
N GLY A 127 -6.44 -11.65 1.80
CA GLY A 127 -5.98 -12.61 0.80
C GLY A 127 -4.52 -12.50 0.34
N GLY A 128 -3.79 -11.44 0.67
CA GLY A 128 -2.43 -11.23 0.09
C GLY A 128 -1.40 -10.56 1.01
N VAL A 129 -1.73 -10.35 2.28
CA VAL A 129 -0.79 -9.75 3.25
C VAL A 129 0.17 -10.84 3.70
N ILE A 130 1.48 -10.62 3.54
CA ILE A 130 2.51 -11.47 4.16
C ILE A 130 2.19 -11.53 5.66
N ARG A 131 1.77 -12.70 6.14
CA ARG A 131 1.49 -12.90 7.57
C ARG A 131 2.82 -12.88 8.32
N LYS A 132 2.80 -12.40 9.57
CA LYS A 132 3.82 -12.80 10.55
C LYS A 132 3.79 -14.33 10.54
N GLU A 133 4.93 -14.96 10.25
CA GLU A 133 5.15 -16.39 10.01
C GLU A 133 5.01 -16.87 8.54
N ASP A 134 6.10 -16.72 7.79
CA ASP A 134 6.69 -17.84 7.05
C ASP A 134 8.19 -17.86 7.40
N GLY A 135 8.45 -18.22 8.66
CA GLY A 135 9.71 -18.87 8.98
C GLY A 135 9.68 -20.25 8.32
N ASN A 136 10.71 -20.54 7.54
CA ASN A 136 11.06 -21.87 7.01
C ASN A 136 10.32 -22.34 5.75
N HIS A 137 10.97 -22.15 4.59
CA HIS A 137 11.47 -23.30 3.82
C HIS A 137 12.53 -22.84 2.81
N ASP A 138 13.79 -23.11 3.16
CA ASP A 138 14.79 -23.53 2.19
C ASP A 138 14.49 -24.99 1.81
N VAL A 139 14.09 -25.22 0.56
CA VAL A 139 14.59 -26.31 -0.30
C VAL A 139 14.48 -25.91 -1.76
#